data_AF-A0A946B3J3-F1
#
_entry.id   AF-A0A946B3J3-F1
#
_cell.length_a   1.000
_cell.length_b   1.000
_cell.length_c   1.000
_cell.angle_alpha   90.00
_cell.angle_beta   90.00
_cell.angle_gamma   90.00
#
_symmetry.space_group_name_H-M   'P 1'
#
loop_
_entity.id
_entity.type
_entity.pdbx_description
1 polymer ?
#
loop_
_entity_poly.entity_id
_entity_poly.type
_entity_poly.pdbx_seq_one_letter_code
_entity_poly.pdbx_strand_id
1 'polypeptide(L)'
;MNWRIALFAVAALFLLGGQPTGPAEARQQLAANSGDTIKLPVLRRTIARYETITENDIAWTETALRRVPRAALTDPAALIGMAARRRLNPGRAILARDVQIPLAIRKGDLVAIVYTTPFMTLTARGRALQDAAAGAPIRTLNAHSKRTIEATAIAPGIVATRPISHEELAEMMR
;
A
#
# COMPACT_ATOMS: atom_id res chain seq x y z
N MET A 1 63.49 60.78 -45.40
CA MET A 1 64.25 60.15 -44.30
C MET A 1 63.38 60.28 -43.06
N ASN A 2 63.08 59.18 -42.34
CA ASN A 2 62.01 59.02 -41.32
C ASN A 2 60.66 58.61 -41.97
N TRP A 3 59.82 57.73 -41.44
CA TRP A 3 59.82 56.83 -40.27
C TRP A 3 58.89 55.65 -40.62
N ARG A 4 59.11 54.51 -39.97
CA ARG A 4 58.69 53.14 -40.33
C ARG A 4 57.18 52.87 -40.34
N ILE A 5 56.80 51.96 -41.22
CA ILE A 5 55.46 51.58 -41.68
C ILE A 5 54.86 50.43 -40.84
N ALA A 6 53.53 50.49 -40.70
CA ALA A 6 52.54 49.44 -40.42
C ALA A 6 52.45 48.80 -39.01
N LEU A 7 51.38 49.17 -38.29
CA LEU A 7 50.55 48.22 -37.53
C LEU A 7 49.10 48.75 -37.55
N PHE A 8 48.24 48.11 -38.35
CA PHE A 8 46.84 48.52 -38.53
C PHE A 8 45.94 47.87 -37.47
N ALA A 9 44.97 48.67 -37.03
CA ALA A 9 44.00 48.46 -35.98
C ALA A 9 43.25 47.11 -36.00
N VAL A 10 43.11 46.53 -34.81
CA VAL A 10 42.20 45.40 -34.51
C VAL A 10 40.80 45.95 -34.29
N ALA A 11 39.89 45.68 -35.23
CA ALA A 11 38.46 45.79 -35.05
C ALA A 11 37.75 44.74 -35.92
N ALA A 12 37.41 43.59 -35.32
CA ALA A 12 36.35 42.67 -35.73
C ALA A 12 36.40 41.44 -34.81
N LEU A 13 35.70 41.47 -33.66
CA LEU A 13 35.60 40.29 -32.81
C LEU A 13 34.50 39.36 -33.34
N PHE A 14 35.00 38.24 -33.83
CA PHE A 14 34.37 37.11 -34.48
C PHE A 14 33.29 36.40 -33.66
N LEU A 15 32.32 35.82 -34.37
CA LEU A 15 31.55 34.63 -33.97
C LEU A 15 32.48 33.53 -33.44
N LEU A 16 32.16 32.94 -32.28
CA LEU A 16 32.35 31.51 -32.00
C LEU A 16 31.70 31.16 -30.65
N GLY A 17 31.09 29.97 -30.58
CA GLY A 17 30.33 29.48 -29.43
C GLY A 17 31.03 29.66 -28.09
N GLY A 18 30.34 30.35 -27.18
CA GLY A 18 30.69 30.38 -25.76
C GLY A 18 30.43 29.02 -25.15
N GLN A 19 31.50 28.25 -24.92
CA GLN A 19 31.52 27.22 -23.90
C GLN A 19 31.34 27.90 -22.53
N PRO A 20 30.50 27.38 -21.62
CA PRO A 20 30.37 27.96 -20.28
C PRO A 20 31.67 27.77 -19.49
N THR A 21 32.37 28.88 -19.29
CA THR A 21 33.52 28.99 -18.39
C THR A 21 33.01 29.14 -16.94
N GLY A 22 33.06 28.05 -16.17
CA GLY A 22 32.97 28.15 -14.70
C GLY A 22 32.46 26.89 -13.98
N PRO A 23 33.29 26.17 -13.19
CA PRO A 23 32.83 25.08 -12.33
C PRO A 23 32.03 25.55 -11.09
N ALA A 24 31.82 26.86 -10.91
CA ALA A 24 31.09 27.42 -9.78
C ALA A 24 29.57 27.55 -10.05
N GLU A 25 29.16 27.90 -11.26
CA GLU A 25 27.74 28.11 -11.60
C GLU A 25 27.00 26.78 -11.86
N ALA A 26 27.72 25.75 -12.34
CA ALA A 26 27.16 24.41 -12.48
C ALA A 26 26.75 23.79 -11.12
N ARG A 27 27.42 24.17 -10.03
CA ARG A 27 27.04 23.75 -8.68
C ARG A 27 25.77 24.43 -8.20
N GLN A 28 25.53 25.68 -8.58
CA GLN A 28 24.30 26.41 -8.24
C GLN A 28 23.10 25.93 -9.07
N GLN A 29 23.29 25.50 -10.32
CA GLN A 29 22.22 24.91 -11.12
C GLN A 29 21.76 23.53 -10.62
N LEU A 30 22.64 22.76 -9.95
CA LEU A 30 22.27 21.50 -9.27
C LEU A 30 21.45 21.73 -7.99
N ALA A 31 21.57 22.91 -7.36
CA ALA A 31 20.79 23.30 -6.19
C ALA A 31 19.41 23.89 -6.54
N ALA A 32 19.16 24.20 -7.81
CA ALA A 32 17.93 24.86 -8.28
C ALA A 32 16.80 23.88 -8.70
N ASN A 33 16.97 22.58 -8.50
CA ASN A 33 15.85 21.64 -8.44
C ASN A 33 15.43 21.49 -6.97
N SER A 34 14.87 22.57 -6.40
CA SER A 34 14.02 22.49 -5.21
C SER A 34 12.73 21.74 -5.58
N GLY A 35 12.88 20.49 -5.99
CA GLY A 35 11.78 19.61 -6.28
C GLY A 35 11.12 19.32 -4.95
N ASP A 36 9.89 19.80 -4.80
CA ASP A 36 9.02 19.50 -3.67
C ASP A 36 9.26 18.05 -3.23
N THR A 37 9.87 17.90 -2.06
CA THR A 37 10.18 16.59 -1.49
C THR A 37 9.07 16.27 -0.51
N ILE A 38 8.49 15.08 -0.62
CA ILE A 38 7.41 14.63 0.24
C ILE A 38 7.89 13.45 1.10
N LYS A 39 7.46 13.44 2.36
CA LYS A 39 7.62 12.30 3.25
C LYS A 39 6.62 11.22 2.84
N LEU A 40 7.14 10.08 2.39
CA LEU A 40 6.34 8.95 1.95
C LEU A 40 6.47 7.80 2.95
N PRO A 41 5.36 7.21 3.44
CA PRO A 41 5.40 6.00 4.22
C PRO A 41 5.78 4.82 3.30
N VAL A 42 6.85 4.13 3.67
CA VAL A 42 7.36 2.93 3.02
C VAL A 42 7.43 1.80 4.05
N LEU A 43 7.57 0.56 3.59
CA LEU A 43 7.75 -0.58 4.49
C LEU A 43 9.21 -0.71 4.94
N ARG A 44 9.41 -0.98 6.24
CA ARG A 44 10.71 -1.32 6.85
C ARG A 44 11.18 -2.73 6.52
N ARG A 45 10.23 -3.64 6.34
CA ARG A 45 10.48 -5.05 6.05
C ARG A 45 9.61 -5.54 4.90
N THR A 46 9.89 -6.76 4.45
CA THR A 46 8.99 -7.45 3.53
C THR A 46 7.71 -7.83 4.28
N ILE A 47 6.55 -7.50 3.70
CA ILE A 47 5.24 -7.92 4.18
C ILE A 47 4.69 -8.98 3.23
N ALA A 48 4.33 -10.14 3.77
CA ALA A 48 3.80 -11.24 3.00
C ALA A 48 2.37 -10.96 2.53
N ARG A 49 1.90 -11.73 1.54
CA ARG A 49 0.51 -11.65 1.10
C ARG A 49 -0.42 -12.05 2.26
N TYR A 50 -1.50 -11.28 2.44
CA TYR A 50 -2.48 -11.39 3.52
C TYR A 50 -1.98 -11.07 4.92
N GLU A 51 -0.76 -10.54 5.05
CA GLU A 51 -0.24 -10.08 6.32
C GLU A 51 -0.71 -8.65 6.61
N THR A 52 -1.11 -8.39 7.85
CA THR A 52 -1.56 -7.08 8.32
C THR A 52 -0.36 -6.15 8.55
N ILE A 53 -0.46 -4.93 8.04
CA ILE A 53 0.53 -3.87 8.19
C ILE A 53 0.31 -3.22 9.56
N THR A 54 1.34 -3.22 10.38
CA THR A 54 1.34 -2.56 11.70
C THR A 54 2.11 -1.24 11.64
N GLU A 55 1.94 -0.39 12.65
CA GLU A 55 2.69 0.87 12.75
C GLU A 55 4.22 0.65 12.77
N ASN A 56 4.67 -0.44 13.38
CA ASN A 56 6.08 -0.81 13.45
C ASN A 56 6.69 -1.14 12.08
N ASP A 57 5.85 -1.50 11.10
CA ASP A 57 6.28 -1.84 9.73
C ASP A 57 6.50 -0.60 8.87
N ILE A 58 6.06 0.59 9.31
CA ILE A 58 6.11 1.82 8.54
C ILE A 58 7.42 2.57 8.82
N ALA A 59 8.14 2.90 7.75
CA ALA A 59 9.26 3.84 7.73
C ALA A 59 8.91 5.06 6.91
N TRP A 60 9.57 6.17 7.19
CA TRP A 60 9.46 7.38 6.39
C TRP A 60 10.66 7.47 5.45
N THR A 61 10.41 7.80 4.20
CA THR A 61 11.45 8.10 3.21
C THR A 61 11.10 9.40 2.52
N GLU A 62 12.10 10.26 2.37
CA GLU A 62 11.97 11.48 1.59
C GLU A 62 12.17 11.17 0.12
N THR A 63 11.20 11.53 -0.71
CA THR A 63 11.25 11.31 -2.15
C THR A 63 10.70 12.53 -2.87
N ALA A 64 11.31 12.86 -4.01
CA ALA A 64 10.84 13.93 -4.87
C ALA A 64 9.39 13.65 -5.31
N LEU A 65 8.49 14.62 -5.14
CA LEU A 65 7.06 14.51 -5.43
C LEU A 65 6.78 14.00 -6.85
N ARG A 66 7.62 14.36 -7.82
CA ARG A 66 7.55 13.88 -9.21
C ARG A 66 7.71 12.36 -9.37
N ARG A 67 8.39 11.69 -8.42
CA ARG A 67 8.59 10.23 -8.40
C ARG A 67 7.49 9.49 -7.64
N VAL A 68 6.61 10.19 -6.92
CA VAL A 68 5.51 9.58 -6.18
C VAL A 68 4.34 9.29 -7.13
N PRO A 69 3.91 8.02 -7.27
CA PRO A 69 2.73 7.71 -8.05
C PRO A 69 1.49 8.39 -7.46
N ARG A 70 0.58 8.91 -8.30
CA ARG A 70 -0.67 9.56 -7.84
C ARG A 70 -1.55 8.69 -6.93
N ALA A 71 -1.48 7.36 -7.09
CA ALA A 71 -2.24 6.40 -6.29
C ALA A 71 -1.47 5.89 -5.06
N ALA A 72 -0.35 6.52 -4.71
CA ALA A 72 0.41 6.19 -3.52
C ALA A 72 -0.32 6.67 -2.26
N LEU A 73 -0.31 5.80 -1.25
CA LEU A 73 -0.81 6.15 0.07
C LEU A 73 0.28 6.95 0.78
N THR A 74 0.00 8.25 0.97
CA THR A 74 0.89 9.17 1.69
C THR A 74 0.55 9.26 3.18
N ASP A 75 -0.66 8.85 3.56
CA ASP A 75 -1.13 8.82 4.93
C ASP A 75 -0.90 7.43 5.57
N PRO A 76 -0.11 7.33 6.66
CA PRO A 76 0.09 6.07 7.38
C PRO A 76 -1.22 5.54 7.99
N ALA A 77 -2.19 6.40 8.35
CA ALA A 77 -3.45 5.94 8.93
C ALA A 77 -4.26 5.08 7.94
N ALA A 78 -4.09 5.30 6.63
CA ALA A 78 -4.69 4.49 5.58
C ALA A 78 -3.99 3.13 5.36
N LEU A 79 -2.80 2.94 5.94
CA LEU A 79 -1.99 1.72 5.82
C LEU A 79 -2.10 0.83 7.06
N ILE A 80 -2.10 1.43 8.24
CA ILE A 80 -2.15 0.72 9.52
C ILE A 80 -3.47 -0.06 9.62
N GLY A 81 -3.36 -1.35 9.94
CA GLY A 81 -4.53 -2.23 10.06
C GLY A 81 -5.05 -2.78 8.73
N MET A 82 -4.47 -2.39 7.59
CA MET A 82 -4.75 -3.03 6.30
C MET A 82 -3.87 -4.27 6.10
N ALA A 83 -4.33 -5.21 5.29
CA ALA A 83 -3.53 -6.37 4.86
C ALA A 83 -2.98 -6.21 3.45
N ALA A 84 -1.78 -6.74 3.21
CA ALA A 84 -1.16 -6.71 1.90
C ALA A 84 -1.89 -7.66 0.92
N ARG A 85 -2.29 -7.17 -0.25
CA ARG A 85 -2.96 -7.98 -1.29
C ARG A 85 -1.98 -8.91 -2.02
N ARG A 86 -0.70 -8.54 -2.03
CA ARG A 86 0.44 -9.25 -2.62
C ARG A 86 1.67 -9.04 -1.73
N ARG A 87 2.77 -9.76 -2.01
CA ARG A 87 4.05 -9.51 -1.33
C ARG A 87 4.49 -8.06 -1.59
N LEU A 88 4.75 -7.32 -0.52
CA LEU A 88 5.26 -5.95 -0.59
C LEU A 88 6.72 -5.93 -0.13
N ASN A 89 7.56 -5.30 -0.93
CA ASN A 89 8.98 -5.15 -0.64
C ASN A 89 9.25 -3.82 0.07
N PRO A 90 10.27 -3.76 0.93
CA PRO A 90 10.65 -2.55 1.63
C PRO A 90 11.12 -1.44 0.68
N GLY A 91 11.03 -0.19 1.13
CA GLY A 91 11.54 0.99 0.40
C GLY A 91 10.73 1.40 -0.85
N ARG A 92 9.61 0.74 -1.13
CA ARG A 92 8.74 1.07 -2.26
C ARG A 92 7.48 1.81 -1.81
N ALA A 93 7.03 2.76 -2.63
CA ALA A 93 5.74 3.41 -2.47
C ALA A 93 4.59 2.38 -2.45
N ILE A 94 3.77 2.43 -1.40
CA ILE A 94 2.59 1.57 -1.27
C ILE A 94 1.42 2.24 -1.98
N LEU A 95 0.70 1.47 -2.79
CA LEU A 95 -0.43 1.96 -3.58
C LEU A 95 -1.74 1.48 -2.97
N ALA A 96 -2.83 2.21 -3.14
CA ALA A 96 -4.14 1.80 -2.64
C ALA A 96 -4.58 0.40 -3.14
N ARG A 97 -4.17 0.02 -4.36
CA ARG A 97 -4.44 -1.31 -4.95
C ARG A 97 -3.64 -2.46 -4.34
N ASP A 98 -2.57 -2.14 -3.61
CA ASP A 98 -1.63 -3.11 -3.05
C ASP A 98 -2.04 -3.57 -1.64
N VAL A 99 -2.99 -2.87 -1.03
CA VAL A 99 -3.57 -3.16 0.28
C VAL A 99 -5.05 -3.52 0.14
N GLN A 100 -5.58 -4.19 1.15
CA GLN A 100 -6.98 -4.58 1.27
C GLN A 100 -7.35 -4.70 2.74
N ILE A 101 -8.65 -4.77 3.04
CA ILE A 101 -9.12 -5.09 4.39
C ILE A 101 -8.60 -6.48 4.79
N PRO A 102 -8.09 -6.67 6.02
CA PRO A 102 -7.65 -7.97 6.49
C PRO A 102 -8.72 -9.04 6.34
N LEU A 103 -8.32 -10.17 5.77
CA LEU A 103 -9.21 -11.32 5.63
C LEU A 103 -9.29 -12.04 6.97
N ALA A 104 -10.50 -12.25 7.47
CA ALA A 104 -10.75 -13.13 8.60
C ALA A 104 -10.68 -14.60 8.17
N ILE A 105 -11.12 -14.88 6.94
CA ILE A 105 -11.21 -16.23 6.38
C ILE A 105 -10.72 -16.21 4.94
N ARG A 106 -9.86 -17.16 4.58
CA ARG A 106 -9.35 -17.32 3.21
C ARG A 106 -10.09 -18.43 2.49
N LYS A 107 -10.12 -18.34 1.16
CA LYS A 107 -10.62 -19.39 0.30
C LYS A 107 -9.88 -20.70 0.59
N GLY A 108 -10.65 -21.74 0.87
CA GLY A 108 -10.15 -23.06 1.16
C GLY A 108 -9.85 -23.31 2.64
N ASP A 109 -9.98 -22.32 3.52
CA ASP A 109 -9.83 -22.51 4.96
C ASP A 109 -10.96 -23.40 5.51
N LEU A 110 -10.62 -24.17 6.54
CA LEU A 110 -11.60 -24.95 7.28
C LEU A 110 -12.30 -24.02 8.28
N VAL A 111 -13.63 -23.99 8.22
CA VAL A 111 -14.45 -23.06 8.99
C VAL A 111 -15.50 -23.79 9.81
N ALA A 112 -15.82 -23.24 10.98
CA ALA A 112 -16.96 -23.62 11.78
C ALA A 112 -18.16 -22.78 11.33
N ILE A 113 -19.18 -23.44 10.81
CA ILE A 113 -20.46 -22.87 10.46
C ILE A 113 -21.34 -22.94 11.70
N VAL A 114 -21.59 -21.79 12.31
CA VAL A 114 -22.41 -21.64 13.50
C VAL A 114 -23.80 -21.16 13.07
N TYR A 115 -24.82 -21.88 13.49
CA TYR A 115 -26.21 -21.47 13.35
C TYR A 115 -26.82 -21.40 14.74
N THR A 116 -27.04 -20.18 15.21
CA THR A 116 -27.67 -19.92 16.51
C THR A 116 -29.14 -19.64 16.30
N THR A 117 -29.99 -20.16 17.17
CA THR A 117 -31.39 -19.77 17.39
C THR A 117 -31.60 -19.56 18.90
N PRO A 118 -32.69 -18.91 19.34
CA PRO A 118 -32.95 -18.72 20.78
C PRO A 118 -32.99 -19.99 21.62
N PHE A 119 -33.16 -21.16 21.00
CA PHE A 119 -33.32 -22.45 21.68
C PHE A 119 -32.17 -23.43 21.43
N MET A 120 -31.27 -23.16 20.48
CA MET A 120 -30.18 -24.07 20.13
C MET A 120 -29.06 -23.40 19.34
N THR A 121 -27.84 -23.90 19.51
CA THR A 121 -26.69 -23.59 18.65
C THR A 121 -26.24 -24.85 17.94
N LEU A 122 -26.22 -24.81 16.61
CA LEU A 122 -25.69 -25.88 15.77
C LEU A 122 -24.34 -25.47 15.23
N THR A 123 -23.35 -26.36 15.32
CA THR A 123 -22.04 -26.16 14.71
C THR A 123 -21.76 -27.26 13.68
N ALA A 124 -21.45 -26.84 12.46
CA ALA A 124 -21.02 -27.73 11.39
C ALA A 124 -19.61 -27.35 10.92
N ARG A 125 -18.87 -28.32 10.38
CA ARG A 125 -17.59 -28.05 9.72
C ARG A 125 -17.82 -27.83 8.24
N GLY A 126 -17.15 -26.82 7.70
CA GLY A 126 -17.19 -26.50 6.28
C GLY A 126 -15.87 -26.00 5.76
N ARG A 127 -15.85 -25.69 4.46
CA ARG A 127 -14.70 -25.11 3.78
C ARG A 127 -15.11 -23.80 3.12
N ALA A 128 -14.35 -22.74 3.33
CA ALA A 128 -14.57 -21.47 2.67
C ALA A 128 -14.38 -21.60 1.15
N LEU A 129 -15.33 -21.08 0.37
CA LEU A 129 -15.24 -21.07 -1.10
C LEU A 129 -14.68 -19.75 -1.64
N GLN A 130 -14.63 -18.71 -0.81
CA GLN A 130 -14.11 -17.38 -1.14
C GLN A 130 -13.38 -16.75 0.04
N ASP A 131 -12.57 -15.74 -0.25
CA ASP A 131 -11.95 -14.87 0.75
C ASP A 131 -13.02 -13.96 1.38
N ALA A 132 -12.98 -13.75 2.69
CA ALA A 132 -13.88 -12.85 3.41
C ALA A 132 -13.17 -12.10 4.54
N ALA A 133 -13.43 -10.80 4.64
CA ALA A 133 -13.12 -10.00 5.81
C ALA A 133 -14.12 -10.27 6.94
N ALA A 134 -13.78 -9.88 8.17
CA ALA A 134 -14.75 -9.90 9.27
C ALA A 134 -15.98 -9.04 8.93
N GLY A 135 -17.18 -9.54 9.21
CA GLY A 135 -18.46 -8.94 8.86
C GLY A 135 -18.91 -9.11 7.40
N ALA A 136 -18.06 -9.67 6.52
CA ALA A 136 -18.40 -9.83 5.11
C ALA A 136 -19.16 -11.15 4.83
N PRO A 137 -20.05 -11.18 3.82
CA PRO A 137 -20.72 -12.39 3.39
C PRO A 137 -19.71 -13.37 2.75
N ILE A 138 -19.87 -14.65 3.08
CA ILE A 138 -19.02 -15.75 2.65
C ILE A 138 -19.84 -16.97 2.24
N ARG A 139 -19.45 -17.60 1.13
CA ARG A 139 -19.94 -18.91 0.72
C ARG A 139 -19.04 -20.00 1.26
N THR A 140 -19.65 -21.01 1.87
CA THR A 140 -18.95 -22.13 2.47
C THR A 140 -19.55 -23.45 1.99
N LEU A 141 -18.73 -24.50 1.87
CA LEU A 141 -19.17 -25.85 1.53
C LEU A 141 -19.26 -26.66 2.81
N ASN A 142 -20.44 -27.18 3.15
CA ASN A 142 -20.58 -28.09 4.28
C ASN A 142 -19.84 -29.40 3.99
N ALA A 143 -18.97 -29.83 4.90
CA ALA A 143 -18.16 -31.02 4.70
C ALA A 143 -18.99 -32.33 4.63
N HIS A 144 -20.13 -32.36 5.33
CA HIS A 144 -21.01 -33.52 5.45
C HIS A 144 -22.04 -33.59 4.32
N SER A 145 -22.84 -32.53 4.13
CA SER A 145 -23.92 -32.53 3.14
C SER A 145 -23.48 -32.15 1.72
N LYS A 146 -22.22 -31.68 1.55
CA LYS A 146 -21.69 -31.12 0.29
C LYS A 146 -22.52 -29.98 -0.30
N ARG A 147 -23.39 -29.35 0.50
CA ARG A 147 -24.18 -28.18 0.08
C ARG A 147 -23.41 -26.89 0.34
N THR A 148 -23.59 -25.93 -0.54
CA THR A 148 -23.12 -24.56 -0.35
C THR A 148 -24.04 -23.82 0.62
N ILE A 149 -23.46 -23.18 1.61
CA ILE A 149 -24.12 -22.44 2.66
C ILE A 149 -23.62 -21.00 2.60
N GLU A 150 -24.55 -20.04 2.54
CA GLU A 150 -24.25 -18.62 2.64
C GLU A 150 -24.23 -18.21 4.12
N ALA A 151 -23.15 -17.55 4.53
CA ALA A 151 -22.90 -17.15 5.91
C ALA A 151 -22.19 -15.79 5.94
N THR A 152 -21.96 -15.25 7.14
CA THR A 152 -21.16 -14.05 7.39
C THR A 152 -19.94 -14.45 8.21
N ALA A 153 -18.75 -14.02 7.80
CA ALA A 153 -17.54 -14.26 8.58
C ALA A 153 -17.56 -13.40 9.85
N ILE A 154 -17.58 -14.01 11.03
CA ILE A 154 -17.65 -13.27 12.30
C ILE A 154 -16.29 -13.17 12.99
N ALA A 155 -15.48 -14.21 12.86
CA ALA A 155 -14.17 -14.32 13.47
C ALA A 155 -13.27 -15.23 12.62
N PRO A 156 -11.94 -15.28 12.88
CA PRO A 156 -11.05 -16.18 12.18
C PRO A 156 -11.54 -17.64 12.26
N GLY A 157 -11.86 -18.22 11.11
CA GLY A 157 -12.35 -19.60 11.01
C GLY A 157 -13.81 -19.81 11.46
N ILE A 158 -14.58 -18.77 11.78
CA ILE A 158 -15.98 -18.90 12.25
C ILE A 158 -16.91 -18.09 11.35
N VAL A 159 -17.98 -18.74 10.88
CA VAL A 159 -19.02 -18.13 10.05
C VAL A 159 -20.41 -18.35 10.65
N ALA A 160 -21.32 -17.39 10.48
CA ALA A 160 -22.69 -17.47 10.98
C ALA A 160 -23.72 -17.33 9.85
N THR A 161 -24.75 -18.19 9.80
CA THR A 161 -25.72 -18.23 8.68
C THR A 161 -27.02 -17.43 8.92
N ARG A 162 -27.15 -16.76 10.08
CA ARG A 162 -28.35 -16.02 10.49
C ARG A 162 -27.95 -14.78 11.33
N PRO A 163 -28.75 -13.69 11.40
CA PRO A 163 -28.41 -12.54 12.22
C PRO A 163 -28.25 -12.93 13.68
N ILE A 164 -27.05 -12.69 14.21
CA ILE A 164 -26.80 -12.67 15.66
C ILE A 164 -27.50 -11.39 16.16
N SER A 165 -28.40 -11.51 17.14
CA SER A 165 -29.04 -10.32 17.69
C SER A 165 -27.98 -9.47 18.43
N HIS A 166 -28.16 -8.15 18.44
CA HIS A 166 -27.17 -7.22 19.00
C HIS A 166 -26.82 -7.52 20.47
N GLU A 167 -27.75 -8.13 21.21
CA GLU A 167 -27.57 -8.55 22.61
C GLU A 167 -26.61 -9.75 22.76
N GLU A 168 -26.66 -10.73 21.84
CA GLU A 168 -25.82 -11.93 21.89
C GLU A 168 -24.33 -11.62 21.59
N LEU A 169 -24.07 -10.61 20.78
CA LEU A 169 -22.70 -10.12 20.52
C LEU A 169 -22.08 -9.45 21.76
N ALA A 170 -22.88 -8.75 22.57
CA ALA A 170 -22.42 -8.06 23.77
C ALA A 170 -22.10 -9.01 24.94
N GLU A 171 -22.63 -10.24 24.90
CA GLU A 171 -22.40 -11.27 25.91
C GLU A 171 -21.18 -12.15 25.60
N MET A 172 -20.85 -12.37 24.31
CA MET A 172 -19.66 -13.12 23.91
C MET A 172 -18.35 -12.32 23.94
N MET A 173 -18.41 -10.99 24.04
CA MET A 173 -17.24 -10.09 24.10
C MET A 173 -16.97 -9.54 25.51
N ARG A 174 -17.67 -10.04 26.53
CA ARG A 174 -17.31 -9.87 27.95
C ARG A 174 -16.44 -11.04 28.41
#